data_AF-A0A353A0J1-F1
#
_entry.id   AF-A0A353A0J1-F1
#
_cell.length_a   1.000
_cell.length_b   1.000
_cell.length_c   1.000
_cell.angle_alpha   90.00
_cell.angle_beta   90.00
_cell.angle_gamma   90.00
#
_symmetry.space_group_name_H-M   'P 1'
#
loop_
_entity.id
_entity.type
_entity.pdbx_description
1 polymer ?
#
loop_
_entity_poly.entity_id
_entity_poly.type
_entity_poly.pdbx_seq_one_letter_code
_entity_poly.pdbx_strand_id
1 'polypeptide(L)'
;GHKTIHWTTQERGSDGKVHTVHHSQTLTATITAPYPEYYEKTRLIYGNTAAPDLTFYRKQSGLASKEGSLSFRWKRHSLRRKARDLSGRDFAMMTNEEFEVAFDTSNRNSNQQFALLFTPLAQNSMMRLLQDQDAGYGDDFDFDKNHMVNTIIPEHLQSIDLDMNPGRYLHFDYDVAEREFLTTNAAYFRAIYFSLAPLLCVPMYQQIRPPQDIYGCDMPRRSAYWEHEALANFWGQDRFKHPQCVTNCILKTEQQRQEGDESVITVHAHGFRSEQRISYISKFGGDGRMHQVPVIWYEYLPVTGCGSMRIREDNAQDSDQVTQQQRMRHISDLLDTAHLDIYRRHIASKV
;
A
#
# COMPACT_ATOMS: atom_id res chain seq x y z
N GLY A 1 -15.12 3.11 30.75
CA GLY A 1 -15.52 4.03 31.84
C GLY A 1 -15.97 3.22 33.04
N HIS A 2 -15.90 3.80 34.23
CA HIS A 2 -16.32 3.16 35.48
C HIS A 2 -17.23 4.08 36.29
N LYS A 3 -18.16 3.50 37.04
CA LYS A 3 -19.00 4.21 38.01
C LYS A 3 -19.16 3.37 39.26
N THR A 4 -18.75 3.88 40.41
CA THR A 4 -18.97 3.22 41.70
C THR A 4 -20.34 3.61 42.25
N ILE A 5 -21.13 2.61 42.60
CA ILE A 5 -22.44 2.75 43.24
C ILE A 5 -22.37 2.20 44.65
N HIS A 6 -23.16 2.79 45.56
CA HIS A 6 -23.25 2.38 46.95
C HIS A 6 -24.72 2.22 47.34
N TRP A 7 -25.07 1.15 48.03
CA TRP A 7 -26.43 0.93 48.54
C TRP A 7 -26.39 0.18 49.87
N THR A 8 -27.49 0.23 50.61
CA THR A 8 -27.64 -0.46 51.89
C THR A 8 -28.78 -1.46 51.84
N THR A 9 -28.56 -2.66 52.35
CA THR A 9 -29.60 -3.68 52.55
C THR A 9 -29.81 -3.92 54.04
N GLN A 10 -31.02 -4.30 54.41
CA GLN A 10 -31.31 -4.79 55.76
C GLN A 10 -31.33 -6.31 55.73
N GLU A 11 -30.35 -6.92 56.39
CA GLU A 11 -30.19 -8.38 56.43
C GLU A 11 -30.44 -8.89 57.85
N ARG A 12 -31.11 -10.04 57.96
CA ARG A 12 -31.40 -10.65 59.27
C ARG A 12 -30.27 -11.60 59.63
N GLY A 13 -29.54 -11.30 60.70
CA GLY A 13 -28.45 -12.13 61.19
C GLY A 13 -28.95 -13.47 61.76
N SER A 14 -28.03 -14.41 61.97
CA SER A 14 -28.30 -15.70 62.63
C SER A 14 -28.78 -15.57 64.08
N ASP A 15 -28.68 -14.36 64.66
CA ASP A 15 -29.18 -13.94 65.97
C ASP A 15 -30.63 -13.41 65.94
N GLY A 16 -31.27 -13.38 64.76
CA GLY A 16 -32.64 -12.90 64.57
C GLY A 16 -32.80 -11.37 64.53
N LYS A 17 -31.71 -10.61 64.70
CA LYS A 17 -31.68 -9.14 64.65
C LYS A 17 -31.44 -8.64 63.24
N VAL A 18 -31.96 -7.45 62.93
CA VAL A 18 -31.79 -6.79 61.63
C VAL A 18 -30.53 -5.94 61.68
N HIS A 19 -29.59 -6.20 60.77
CA HIS A 19 -28.36 -5.44 60.60
C HIS A 19 -28.41 -4.68 59.27
N THR A 20 -27.88 -3.46 59.25
CA THR A 20 -27.74 -2.67 58.01
C THR A 20 -26.38 -2.98 57.40
N VAL A 21 -26.37 -3.52 56.19
CA VAL A 21 -25.15 -3.87 55.45
C VAL A 21 -24.92 -2.82 54.37
N HIS A 22 -23.68 -2.31 54.28
CA HIS A 22 -23.27 -1.38 53.24
C HIS A 22 -22.60 -2.15 52.10
N HIS A 23 -23.11 -1.96 50.88
CA HIS A 23 -22.55 -2.53 49.67
C HIS A 23 -21.95 -1.44 48.77
N SER A 24 -20.91 -1.81 48.03
CA SER A 24 -20.33 -1.00 46.97
C SER A 24 -20.06 -1.87 45.74
N GLN A 25 -20.39 -1.37 44.55
CA GLN A 25 -20.07 -2.04 43.29
C GLN A 25 -19.53 -1.03 42.28
N THR A 26 -18.49 -1.41 41.54
CA THR A 26 -18.00 -0.64 40.41
C THR A 26 -18.55 -1.22 39.11
N LEU A 27 -19.37 -0.43 38.41
CA LEU A 27 -19.92 -0.76 37.11
C LEU A 27 -18.94 -0.37 36.01
N THR A 28 -18.65 -1.29 35.10
CA THR A 28 -17.75 -1.07 33.96
C THR A 28 -18.53 -1.06 32.65
N ALA A 29 -18.26 -0.05 31.82
CA ALA A 29 -18.84 0.04 30.48
C ALA A 29 -17.76 0.39 29.44
N THR A 30 -17.92 -0.15 28.23
CA THR A 30 -17.03 0.03 27.08
C THR A 30 -17.84 0.54 25.89
N ILE A 31 -17.19 1.32 25.03
CA ILE A 31 -17.75 1.79 23.75
C ILE A 31 -16.75 1.48 22.64
N THR A 32 -17.26 1.12 21.47
CA THR A 32 -16.47 0.97 20.24
C THR A 32 -16.79 2.16 19.35
N ALA A 33 -15.77 2.92 18.95
CA ALA A 33 -15.89 4.10 18.09
C ALA A 33 -14.90 4.00 16.91
N PRO A 34 -15.20 4.64 15.76
CA PRO A 34 -14.30 4.68 14.61
C PRO A 34 -12.96 5.35 14.94
N TYR A 35 -11.87 4.78 14.42
CA TYR A 35 -10.51 5.32 14.53
C TYR A 35 -9.84 5.32 13.14
N PRO A 36 -9.14 6.40 12.74
CA PRO A 36 -8.42 6.44 11.48
C PRO A 36 -7.16 5.56 11.56
N GLU A 37 -7.18 4.43 10.87
CA GLU A 37 -6.03 3.52 10.74
C GLU A 37 -5.31 3.76 9.41
N TYR A 38 -3.98 3.79 9.47
CA TYR A 38 -3.11 4.01 8.32
C TYR A 38 -2.24 2.77 8.12
N TYR A 39 -2.08 2.38 6.86
CA TYR A 39 -1.15 1.35 6.47
C TYR A 39 -0.43 1.79 5.20
N GLU A 40 0.86 1.48 5.15
CA GLU A 40 1.64 1.64 3.94
C GLU A 40 1.41 0.42 3.05
N LYS A 41 1.34 0.64 1.75
CA LYS A 41 1.12 -0.43 0.79
C LYS A 41 1.94 -0.21 -0.46
N THR A 42 2.97 -1.02 -0.62
CA THR A 42 3.83 -1.01 -1.80
C THR A 42 3.13 -1.72 -2.95
N ARG A 43 3.07 -1.07 -4.11
CA ARG A 43 2.44 -1.63 -5.30
C ARG A 43 3.23 -1.28 -6.55
N LEU A 44 3.30 -2.21 -7.49
CA LEU A 44 3.83 -1.97 -8.82
C LEU A 44 2.66 -1.69 -9.76
N ILE A 45 2.69 -0.53 -10.42
CA ILE A 45 1.69 -0.13 -11.42
C ILE A 45 2.34 -0.21 -12.80
N TYR A 46 1.70 -0.92 -13.71
CA TYR A 46 2.17 -1.10 -15.08
C TYR A 46 1.03 -0.88 -16.09
N GLY A 47 1.19 0.14 -16.93
CA GLY A 47 0.25 0.47 -18.00
C GLY A 47 0.63 -0.22 -19.32
N ASN A 48 -0.34 -0.87 -19.97
CA ASN A 48 -0.18 -1.43 -21.31
C ASN A 48 -1.52 -1.46 -22.07
N THR A 49 -1.49 -1.21 -23.37
CA THR A 49 -2.66 -1.25 -24.28
C THR A 49 -3.20 -2.66 -24.56
N ALA A 50 -2.49 -3.68 -24.12
CA ALA A 50 -2.83 -5.09 -24.18
C ALA A 50 -4.10 -5.44 -23.39
N ALA A 51 -5.08 -6.06 -24.07
CA ALA A 51 -6.36 -6.46 -23.48
C ALA A 51 -7.05 -5.29 -22.75
N PRO A 52 -7.48 -4.25 -23.50
CA PRO A 52 -7.87 -2.96 -22.94
C PRO A 52 -9.18 -2.96 -22.15
N ASP A 53 -10.05 -3.96 -22.36
CA ASP A 53 -11.34 -4.04 -21.67
C ASP A 53 -11.34 -5.10 -20.57
N LEU A 54 -10.26 -5.86 -20.44
CA LEU A 54 -10.16 -6.94 -19.48
C LEU A 54 -10.05 -6.37 -18.06
N THR A 55 -10.93 -6.85 -17.20
CA THR A 55 -10.84 -6.67 -15.75
C THR A 55 -10.79 -8.04 -15.08
N PHE A 56 -9.89 -8.20 -14.11
CA PHE A 56 -9.86 -9.34 -13.20
C PHE A 56 -9.12 -8.96 -11.93
N TYR A 57 -9.39 -9.69 -10.84
CA TYR A 57 -8.61 -9.59 -9.63
C TYR A 57 -8.24 -10.98 -9.14
N ARG A 58 -6.94 -11.19 -8.96
CA ARG A 58 -6.35 -12.35 -8.33
C ARG A 58 -5.93 -11.98 -6.92
N LYS A 59 -6.25 -12.86 -5.98
CA LYS A 59 -5.69 -12.86 -4.63
C LYS A 59 -4.76 -14.05 -4.45
N GLN A 60 -3.63 -13.86 -3.78
CA GLN A 60 -2.76 -14.98 -3.41
C GLN A 60 -3.51 -16.01 -2.56
N SER A 61 -3.34 -17.29 -2.86
CA SER A 61 -4.13 -18.39 -2.26
C SER A 61 -3.28 -19.52 -1.66
N GLY A 62 -2.02 -19.62 -2.07
CA GLY A 62 -1.11 -20.70 -1.71
C GLY A 62 -1.52 -22.06 -2.27
N LEU A 63 -2.37 -22.08 -3.31
CA LEU A 63 -2.89 -23.33 -3.91
C LEU A 63 -2.00 -23.91 -5.02
N ALA A 64 -1.09 -23.11 -5.59
CA ALA A 64 -0.26 -23.50 -6.73
C ALA A 64 0.63 -24.73 -6.47
N SER A 65 1.07 -24.95 -5.22
CA SER A 65 1.87 -26.12 -4.82
C SER A 65 1.04 -27.18 -4.08
N LYS A 66 -0.29 -27.09 -4.11
CA LYS A 66 -1.21 -27.93 -3.30
C LYS A 66 -2.25 -28.67 -4.14
N GLU A 67 -1.90 -29.12 -5.33
CA GLU A 67 -2.83 -29.79 -6.27
C GLU A 67 -3.53 -31.02 -5.65
N GLY A 68 -2.84 -31.77 -4.79
CA GLY A 68 -3.40 -32.92 -4.07
C GLY A 68 -4.32 -32.58 -2.90
N SER A 69 -4.41 -31.31 -2.50
CA SER A 69 -5.15 -30.88 -1.31
C SER A 69 -6.66 -30.90 -1.52
N LEU A 70 -7.40 -31.11 -0.43
CA LEU A 70 -8.87 -30.99 -0.43
C LEU A 70 -9.30 -29.59 -0.90
N SER A 71 -8.66 -28.53 -0.41
CA SER A 71 -8.96 -27.13 -0.80
C SER A 71 -8.85 -26.91 -2.31
N PHE A 72 -7.81 -27.45 -2.94
CA PHE A 72 -7.63 -27.37 -4.39
C PHE A 72 -8.76 -28.08 -5.13
N ARG A 73 -9.10 -29.31 -4.72
CA ARG A 73 -10.19 -30.10 -5.34
C ARG A 73 -11.56 -29.41 -5.18
N TRP A 74 -11.84 -28.84 -4.01
CA TRP A 74 -13.07 -28.09 -3.75
C TRP A 74 -13.14 -26.83 -4.62
N LYS A 75 -12.03 -26.09 -4.73
CA LYS A 75 -11.95 -24.89 -5.58
C LYS A 75 -12.16 -25.24 -7.06
N ARG A 76 -11.49 -26.30 -7.54
CA ARG A 76 -11.68 -26.84 -8.90
C ARG A 76 -13.14 -27.18 -9.20
N HIS A 77 -13.82 -27.85 -8.26
CA HIS A 77 -15.24 -28.18 -8.40
C HIS A 77 -16.13 -26.94 -8.43
N SER A 78 -15.84 -25.94 -7.59
CA SER A 78 -16.54 -24.65 -7.57
C SER A 78 -16.40 -23.91 -8.90
N LEU A 79 -15.19 -23.82 -9.45
CA LEU A 79 -14.94 -23.19 -10.75
C LEU A 79 -15.65 -23.93 -11.90
N ARG A 80 -15.63 -25.27 -11.90
CA ARG A 80 -16.40 -26.08 -12.86
C ARG A 80 -17.91 -25.88 -12.75
N ARG A 81 -18.43 -25.61 -11.55
CA ARG A 81 -19.85 -25.29 -11.36
C ARG A 81 -20.16 -23.91 -11.93
N LYS A 82 -19.30 -22.92 -11.64
CA LYS A 82 -19.43 -21.55 -12.16
C LYS A 82 -19.37 -21.50 -13.69
N ALA A 83 -18.47 -22.26 -14.31
CA ALA A 83 -18.36 -22.34 -15.77
C ALA A 83 -19.58 -22.98 -16.47
N ARG A 84 -20.45 -23.67 -15.72
CA ARG A 84 -21.70 -24.25 -16.24
C ARG A 84 -22.89 -23.30 -16.14
N ASP A 85 -22.78 -22.26 -15.32
CA ASP A 85 -23.85 -21.28 -15.09
C ASP A 85 -23.59 -20.04 -15.96
N LEU A 86 -23.97 -20.16 -17.23
CA LEU A 86 -23.73 -19.16 -18.26
C LEU A 86 -24.90 -18.17 -18.29
N SER A 87 -24.84 -17.14 -17.44
CA SER A 87 -25.73 -15.98 -17.53
C SER A 87 -24.95 -14.67 -17.68
N GLY A 88 -24.96 -14.12 -18.90
CA GLY A 88 -24.72 -12.70 -19.24
C GLY A 88 -23.30 -12.14 -19.10
N ARG A 89 -22.42 -12.73 -18.29
CA ARG A 89 -20.99 -12.38 -18.13
C ARG A 89 -20.20 -13.64 -17.84
N ASP A 90 -20.07 -14.47 -18.86
CA ASP A 90 -19.83 -15.88 -18.65
C ASP A 90 -18.36 -16.17 -18.42
N PHE A 91 -18.01 -16.62 -17.22
CA PHE A 91 -16.71 -17.23 -16.94
C PHE A 91 -16.63 -18.57 -17.69
N ALA A 92 -15.66 -18.71 -18.60
CA ALA A 92 -15.39 -19.97 -19.28
C ALA A 92 -14.03 -20.47 -18.82
N MET A 93 -14.02 -21.63 -18.15
CA MET A 93 -12.78 -22.22 -17.63
C MET A 93 -11.86 -22.61 -18.80
N MET A 94 -10.58 -22.20 -18.73
CA MET A 94 -9.59 -22.61 -19.73
C MET A 94 -9.24 -24.10 -19.62
N THR A 95 -8.61 -24.65 -20.67
CA THR A 95 -8.17 -26.05 -20.73
C THR A 95 -7.21 -26.41 -19.60
N ASN A 96 -6.33 -25.49 -19.21
CA ASN A 96 -5.45 -25.66 -18.07
C ASN A 96 -6.19 -25.36 -16.77
N GLU A 97 -6.86 -26.38 -16.23
CA GLU A 97 -7.63 -26.24 -15.00
C GLU A 97 -6.75 -26.02 -13.76
N GLU A 98 -5.50 -26.48 -13.77
CA GLU A 98 -4.56 -26.30 -12.66
C GLU A 98 -4.21 -24.83 -12.49
N PHE A 99 -3.89 -24.16 -13.61
CA PHE A 99 -3.68 -22.72 -13.63
C PHE A 99 -4.93 -21.94 -13.20
N GLU A 100 -6.12 -22.30 -13.67
CA GLU A 100 -7.38 -21.64 -13.28
C GLU A 100 -7.64 -21.72 -11.77
N VAL A 101 -7.27 -22.83 -11.12
CA VAL A 101 -7.42 -23.00 -9.67
C VAL A 101 -6.34 -22.24 -8.90
N ALA A 102 -5.09 -22.27 -9.36
CA ALA A 102 -3.95 -21.65 -8.68
C ALA A 102 -3.90 -20.13 -8.84
N PHE A 103 -4.28 -19.62 -10.02
CA PHE A 103 -4.28 -18.19 -10.34
C PHE A 103 -5.62 -17.51 -10.06
N ASP A 104 -6.72 -18.28 -10.01
CA ASP A 104 -8.10 -17.86 -9.69
C ASP A 104 -8.48 -16.44 -10.12
N THR A 105 -8.77 -16.31 -11.41
CA THR A 105 -9.34 -15.09 -12.00
C THR A 105 -10.79 -15.29 -12.40
N SER A 106 -11.55 -16.01 -11.57
CA SER A 106 -12.93 -16.38 -11.90
C SER A 106 -13.89 -15.19 -11.94
N ASN A 107 -13.48 -14.02 -11.45
CA ASN A 107 -14.22 -12.76 -11.52
C ASN A 107 -13.98 -11.95 -12.81
N ARG A 108 -13.20 -12.50 -13.76
CA ARG A 108 -12.87 -11.81 -15.01
C ARG A 108 -14.11 -11.50 -15.87
N ASN A 109 -14.06 -10.40 -16.62
CA ASN A 109 -15.16 -9.97 -17.47
C ASN A 109 -15.08 -10.46 -18.95
N SER A 110 -13.91 -10.90 -19.43
CA SER A 110 -13.70 -11.33 -20.82
C SER A 110 -12.72 -12.50 -20.92
N ASN A 111 -13.20 -13.70 -21.28
CA ASN A 111 -12.31 -14.85 -21.47
C ASN A 111 -11.44 -14.71 -22.74
N GLN A 112 -11.94 -14.04 -23.77
CA GLN A 112 -11.20 -13.86 -25.02
C GLN A 112 -9.94 -13.01 -24.78
N GLN A 113 -10.09 -11.86 -24.12
CA GLN A 113 -8.95 -11.00 -23.79
C GLN A 113 -8.06 -11.65 -22.73
N PHE A 114 -8.63 -12.41 -21.79
CA PHE A 114 -7.85 -13.16 -20.81
C PHE A 114 -6.96 -14.22 -21.47
N ALA A 115 -7.52 -15.04 -22.38
CA ALA A 115 -6.78 -16.07 -23.10
C ALA A 115 -5.68 -15.51 -24.00
N LEU A 116 -5.87 -14.27 -24.47
CA LEU A 116 -4.90 -13.54 -25.27
C LEU A 116 -3.67 -13.11 -24.44
N LEU A 117 -3.85 -12.73 -23.17
CA LEU A 117 -2.74 -12.47 -22.25
C LEU A 117 -2.12 -13.77 -21.73
N PHE A 118 -2.94 -14.66 -21.19
CA PHE A 118 -2.52 -15.89 -20.53
C PHE A 118 -2.52 -17.04 -21.54
N THR A 119 -1.63 -16.94 -22.53
CA THR A 119 -1.33 -18.02 -23.47
C THR A 119 -0.79 -19.26 -22.73
N PRO A 120 -0.77 -20.47 -23.32
CA PRO A 120 -0.20 -21.65 -22.67
C PRO A 120 1.23 -21.45 -22.14
N LEU A 121 2.06 -20.68 -22.85
CA LEU A 121 3.40 -20.31 -22.41
C LEU A 121 3.36 -19.42 -21.16
N ALA A 122 2.48 -18.43 -21.14
CA ALA A 122 2.32 -17.52 -20.01
C ALA A 122 1.79 -18.26 -18.76
N GLN A 123 0.83 -19.17 -18.93
CA GLN A 123 0.29 -20.00 -17.86
C GLN A 123 1.37 -20.88 -17.24
N ASN A 124 2.17 -21.56 -18.06
CA ASN A 124 3.27 -22.39 -17.56
C ASN A 124 4.34 -21.58 -16.83
N SER A 125 4.69 -20.40 -17.35
CA SER A 125 5.67 -19.51 -16.72
C SER A 125 5.15 -18.98 -15.39
N MET A 126 3.87 -18.59 -15.34
CA MET A 126 3.21 -18.14 -14.11
C MET A 126 3.10 -19.28 -13.09
N MET A 127 2.75 -20.49 -13.51
CA MET A 127 2.72 -21.65 -12.59
C MET A 127 4.08 -21.93 -11.98
N ARG A 128 5.17 -21.88 -12.77
CA ARG A 128 6.54 -22.01 -12.25
C ARG A 128 6.85 -20.92 -11.23
N LEU A 129 6.48 -19.68 -11.51
CA LEU A 129 6.66 -18.56 -10.57
C LEU A 129 5.91 -18.79 -9.25
N LEU A 130 4.66 -19.24 -9.31
CA LEU A 130 3.85 -19.49 -8.12
C LEU A 130 4.34 -20.69 -7.29
N GLN A 131 5.03 -21.64 -7.92
CA GLN A 131 5.55 -22.85 -7.28
C GLN A 131 6.99 -22.68 -6.76
N ASP A 132 7.73 -21.68 -7.23
CA ASP A 132 9.13 -21.43 -6.85
C ASP A 132 9.24 -20.75 -5.49
N GLN A 133 9.52 -21.55 -4.46
CA GLN A 133 9.79 -21.10 -3.09
C GLN A 133 11.28 -20.98 -2.77
N ASP A 134 12.15 -21.46 -3.65
CA ASP A 134 13.60 -21.53 -3.41
C ASP A 134 14.28 -20.23 -3.85
N ALA A 135 14.14 -19.89 -5.14
CA ALA A 135 14.67 -18.65 -5.69
C ALA A 135 13.62 -17.52 -5.58
N GLY A 136 12.36 -17.85 -5.87
CA GLY A 136 11.21 -16.95 -5.76
C GLY A 136 10.64 -16.82 -4.36
N TYR A 137 9.46 -16.20 -4.28
CA TYR A 137 8.65 -16.08 -3.06
C TYR A 137 7.39 -16.97 -3.13
N GLY A 138 7.19 -17.73 -4.21
CA GLY A 138 6.00 -18.53 -4.45
C GLY A 138 4.75 -17.70 -4.77
N ASP A 139 3.59 -18.16 -4.30
CA ASP A 139 2.31 -17.47 -4.42
C ASP A 139 2.19 -16.33 -3.39
N ASP A 140 2.90 -15.23 -3.68
CA ASP A 140 3.17 -14.10 -2.76
C ASP A 140 2.71 -12.73 -3.31
N PHE A 141 1.77 -12.71 -4.25
CA PHE A 141 1.30 -11.43 -4.82
C PHE A 141 -0.18 -11.45 -5.19
N ASP A 142 -0.84 -10.31 -4.98
CA ASP A 142 -2.12 -10.03 -5.63
C ASP A 142 -1.88 -9.41 -7.02
N PHE A 143 -2.77 -9.71 -7.96
CA PHE A 143 -2.73 -9.16 -9.31
C PHE A 143 -4.11 -8.64 -9.70
N ASP A 144 -4.24 -7.32 -9.74
CA ASP A 144 -5.39 -6.64 -10.31
C ASP A 144 -5.08 -6.17 -11.73
N LYS A 145 -5.97 -6.47 -12.67
CA LYS A 145 -5.99 -5.79 -13.96
C LYS A 145 -7.30 -5.03 -14.07
N ASN A 146 -7.18 -3.73 -14.30
CA ASN A 146 -8.31 -2.87 -14.59
C ASN A 146 -8.05 -2.15 -15.91
N HIS A 147 -8.66 -2.65 -16.99
CA HIS A 147 -8.44 -2.15 -18.34
C HIS A 147 -6.95 -2.19 -18.70
N MET A 148 -6.37 -1.06 -19.11
CA MET A 148 -4.97 -0.94 -19.50
C MET A 148 -3.99 -0.88 -18.31
N VAL A 149 -4.48 -0.88 -17.07
CA VAL A 149 -3.64 -0.76 -15.86
C VAL A 149 -3.55 -2.10 -15.15
N ASN A 150 -2.32 -2.54 -14.89
CA ASN A 150 -2.01 -3.70 -14.06
C ASN A 150 -1.44 -3.21 -12.73
N THR A 151 -1.94 -3.75 -11.63
CA THR A 151 -1.43 -3.48 -10.29
C THR A 151 -1.00 -4.79 -9.65
N ILE A 152 0.29 -4.93 -9.36
CA ILE A 152 0.84 -6.04 -8.60
C ILE A 152 1.08 -5.56 -7.17
N ILE A 153 0.60 -6.33 -6.20
CA ILE A 153 0.82 -6.09 -4.78
C ILE A 153 1.56 -7.31 -4.24
N PRO A 154 2.90 -7.29 -4.25
CA PRO A 154 3.72 -8.36 -3.70
C PRO A 154 3.83 -8.23 -2.18
N GLU A 155 3.62 -9.30 -1.45
CA GLU A 155 3.70 -9.33 0.01
C GLU A 155 5.15 -9.11 0.49
N HIS A 156 6.14 -9.70 -0.20
CA HIS A 156 7.56 -9.50 0.14
C HIS A 156 8.03 -8.03 0.09
N LEU A 157 7.43 -7.17 -0.74
CA LEU A 157 7.78 -5.73 -0.76
C LEU A 157 7.09 -4.91 0.34
N GLN A 158 6.13 -5.47 1.08
CA GLN A 158 5.48 -4.71 2.16
C GLN A 158 6.41 -4.48 3.35
N SER A 159 7.44 -5.33 3.52
CA SER A 159 8.41 -5.26 4.61
C SER A 159 9.76 -4.68 4.21
N ILE A 160 9.99 -4.48 2.91
CA ILE A 160 11.26 -3.98 2.37
C ILE A 160 11.21 -2.47 2.27
N ASP A 161 12.22 -1.82 2.84
CA ASP A 161 12.37 -0.38 2.69
C ASP A 161 13.09 -0.04 1.37
N LEU A 162 12.41 0.77 0.56
CA LEU A 162 12.84 1.20 -0.76
C LEU A 162 13.52 2.59 -0.75
N ASP A 163 13.60 3.28 0.40
CA ASP A 163 14.20 4.61 0.49
C ASP A 163 15.72 4.61 0.30
N MET A 164 16.37 3.45 0.46
CA MET A 164 17.79 3.24 0.15
C MET A 164 18.72 4.29 0.75
N ASN A 165 18.47 4.67 2.01
CA ASN A 165 19.25 5.68 2.71
C ASN A 165 20.76 5.32 2.71
N PRO A 166 21.64 6.15 2.11
CA PRO A 166 23.07 5.87 2.05
C PRO A 166 23.73 5.63 3.41
N GLY A 167 23.19 6.22 4.48
CA GLY A 167 23.67 6.01 5.84
C GLY A 167 23.59 4.57 6.32
N ARG A 168 22.76 3.72 5.68
CA ARG A 168 22.69 2.28 5.98
C ARG A 168 23.90 1.49 5.54
N TYR A 169 24.65 2.00 4.58
CA TYR A 169 25.88 1.37 4.10
C TYR A 169 27.12 1.87 4.87
N LEU A 170 26.93 2.78 5.83
CA LEU A 170 28.03 3.39 6.56
C LEU A 170 28.35 2.55 7.80
N HIS A 171 29.45 1.81 7.72
CA HIS A 171 30.00 1.07 8.85
C HIS A 171 31.50 1.37 9.00
N PHE A 172 32.00 1.40 10.24
CA PHE A 172 33.41 1.69 10.53
C PHE A 172 34.35 0.54 10.11
N ASP A 173 33.87 -0.69 10.20
CA ASP A 173 34.56 -1.90 9.74
C ASP A 173 34.21 -2.19 8.27
N TYR A 174 35.25 -2.33 7.44
CA TYR A 174 35.13 -2.60 6.01
C TYR A 174 34.47 -3.95 5.71
N ASP A 175 34.84 -5.01 6.44
CA ASP A 175 34.35 -6.36 6.15
C ASP A 175 32.84 -6.46 6.44
N VAL A 176 32.39 -5.75 7.47
CA VAL A 176 30.97 -5.63 7.80
C VAL A 176 30.26 -4.78 6.76
N ALA A 177 30.82 -3.62 6.37
CA ALA A 177 30.25 -2.74 5.37
C ALA A 177 30.04 -3.46 4.02
N GLU A 178 31.05 -4.18 3.55
CA GLU A 178 31.01 -4.93 2.29
C GLU A 178 29.91 -5.99 2.32
N ARG A 179 29.87 -6.79 3.39
CA ARG A 179 28.86 -7.86 3.53
C ARG A 179 27.44 -7.30 3.62
N GLU A 180 27.22 -6.25 4.39
CA GLU A 180 25.91 -5.60 4.51
C GLU A 180 25.48 -5.00 3.18
N PHE A 181 26.40 -4.33 2.47
CA PHE A 181 26.17 -3.80 1.13
C PHE A 181 25.73 -4.90 0.16
N LEU A 182 26.48 -6.00 0.06
CA LEU A 182 26.16 -7.10 -0.85
C LEU A 182 24.82 -7.76 -0.50
N THR A 183 24.58 -8.03 0.79
CA THR A 183 23.35 -8.69 1.25
C THR A 183 22.12 -7.83 1.00
N THR A 184 22.20 -6.54 1.30
CA THR A 184 21.09 -5.58 1.13
C THR A 184 20.76 -5.40 -0.34
N ASN A 185 21.76 -5.20 -1.19
CA ASN A 185 21.56 -5.06 -2.63
C ASN A 185 21.04 -6.35 -3.26
N ALA A 186 21.57 -7.52 -2.89
CA ALA A 186 21.09 -8.81 -3.40
C ALA A 186 19.62 -9.03 -3.03
N ALA A 187 19.22 -8.76 -1.79
CA ALA A 187 17.83 -8.84 -1.34
C ALA A 187 16.93 -7.87 -2.12
N TYR A 188 17.39 -6.63 -2.33
CA TYR A 188 16.66 -5.64 -3.10
C TYR A 188 16.46 -6.04 -4.56
N PHE A 189 17.53 -6.44 -5.26
CA PHE A 189 17.43 -6.86 -6.66
C PHE A 189 16.51 -8.08 -6.80
N ARG A 190 16.61 -9.04 -5.87
CA ARG A 190 15.70 -10.19 -5.82
C ARG A 190 14.26 -9.73 -5.68
N ALA A 191 13.96 -8.86 -4.71
CA ALA A 191 12.61 -8.37 -4.45
C ALA A 191 12.01 -7.59 -5.63
N ILE A 192 12.77 -6.65 -6.21
CA ILE A 192 12.32 -5.90 -7.37
C ILE A 192 12.10 -6.81 -8.58
N TYR A 193 13.00 -7.76 -8.84
CA TYR A 193 12.84 -8.71 -9.93
C TYR A 193 11.55 -9.54 -9.77
N PHE A 194 11.29 -10.09 -8.59
CA PHE A 194 10.09 -10.88 -8.35
C PHE A 194 8.80 -10.05 -8.28
N SER A 195 8.88 -8.75 -8.04
CA SER A 195 7.73 -7.85 -8.23
C SER A 195 7.37 -7.67 -9.71
N LEU A 196 8.36 -7.70 -10.60
CA LEU A 196 8.18 -7.59 -12.07
C LEU A 196 7.86 -8.94 -12.72
N ALA A 197 8.28 -10.05 -12.11
CA ALA A 197 8.14 -11.39 -12.67
C ALA A 197 6.71 -11.77 -13.12
N PRO A 198 5.61 -11.41 -12.41
CA PRO A 198 4.26 -11.67 -12.89
C PRO A 198 3.94 -11.01 -14.24
N LEU A 199 4.47 -9.80 -14.46
CA LEU A 199 4.32 -9.09 -15.74
C LEU A 199 5.20 -9.72 -16.82
N LEU A 200 6.43 -10.09 -16.48
CA LEU A 200 7.36 -10.76 -17.39
C LEU A 200 6.85 -12.15 -17.81
N CYS A 201 6.02 -12.82 -17.01
CA CYS A 201 5.38 -14.07 -17.42
C CYS A 201 4.40 -13.91 -18.58
N VAL A 202 3.93 -12.69 -18.88
CA VAL A 202 2.96 -12.41 -19.96
C VAL A 202 3.71 -11.90 -21.20
N PRO A 203 3.86 -12.71 -22.27
CA PRO A 203 4.68 -12.33 -23.43
C PRO A 203 4.24 -11.02 -24.09
N MET A 204 2.94 -10.74 -24.10
CA MET A 204 2.41 -9.53 -24.73
C MET A 204 2.78 -8.24 -23.98
N TYR A 205 3.14 -8.32 -22.70
CA TYR A 205 3.68 -7.18 -21.96
C TYR A 205 5.14 -6.90 -22.29
N GLN A 206 5.86 -7.87 -22.84
CA GLN A 206 7.25 -7.69 -23.27
C GLN A 206 7.35 -7.02 -24.65
N GLN A 207 6.25 -6.95 -25.41
CA GLN A 207 6.17 -6.27 -26.70
C GLN A 207 6.01 -4.76 -26.50
N ILE A 208 7.03 -4.14 -25.92
CA ILE A 208 7.05 -2.71 -25.60
C ILE A 208 7.39 -1.93 -26.88
N ARG A 209 6.57 -0.91 -27.19
CA ARG A 209 6.91 0.06 -28.24
C ARG A 209 8.13 0.88 -27.80
N PRO A 210 9.06 1.24 -28.70
CA PRO A 210 10.15 2.14 -28.37
C PRO A 210 9.66 3.38 -27.63
N PRO A 211 10.38 3.89 -26.61
CA PRO A 211 9.98 5.10 -25.89
C PRO A 211 9.72 6.29 -26.82
N GLN A 212 10.48 6.39 -27.91
CA GLN A 212 10.32 7.40 -28.96
C GLN A 212 8.93 7.32 -29.63
N ASP A 213 8.41 6.11 -29.83
CA ASP A 213 7.08 5.87 -30.41
C ASP A 213 5.94 6.10 -29.39
N ILE A 214 6.25 6.05 -28.09
CA ILE A 214 5.26 6.27 -27.01
C ILE A 214 5.19 7.75 -26.61
N TYR A 215 6.34 8.42 -26.50
CA TYR A 215 6.47 9.74 -25.87
C TYR A 215 7.06 10.81 -26.80
N GLY A 216 7.62 10.44 -27.96
CA GLY A 216 8.36 11.35 -28.84
C GLY A 216 9.80 11.62 -28.38
N CYS A 217 10.63 12.18 -29.26
CA CYS A 217 12.05 12.46 -28.99
C CYS A 217 12.28 13.75 -28.19
N ASP A 218 11.32 14.69 -28.20
CA ASP A 218 11.49 16.07 -27.72
C ASP A 218 10.69 16.39 -26.45
N MET A 219 10.23 15.37 -25.70
CA MET A 219 9.40 15.60 -24.51
C MET A 219 10.26 16.09 -23.33
N PRO A 220 9.99 17.28 -22.76
CA PRO A 220 10.67 17.74 -21.55
C PRO A 220 10.43 16.77 -20.39
N ARG A 221 11.46 16.49 -19.59
CA ARG A 221 11.38 15.58 -18.44
C ARG A 221 10.73 16.30 -17.28
N ARG A 222 9.40 16.23 -17.23
CA ARG A 222 8.60 16.83 -16.17
C ARG A 222 8.29 15.83 -15.08
N SER A 223 8.31 16.28 -13.84
CA SER A 223 7.97 15.39 -12.74
C SER A 223 6.46 15.13 -12.67
N ALA A 224 6.10 13.88 -12.40
CA ALA A 224 4.71 13.49 -12.20
C ALA A 224 4.21 13.87 -10.80
N TYR A 225 2.89 13.93 -10.60
CA TYR A 225 2.31 14.16 -9.27
C TYR A 225 2.75 13.13 -8.23
N TRP A 226 3.06 11.89 -8.64
CA TRP A 226 3.64 10.87 -7.75
C TRP A 226 5.02 11.28 -7.21
N GLU A 227 5.84 11.91 -8.04
CA GLU A 227 7.16 12.40 -7.64
C GLU A 227 7.03 13.62 -6.74
N HIS A 228 6.07 14.49 -7.02
CA HIS A 228 5.72 15.60 -6.13
C HIS A 228 5.27 15.07 -4.75
N GLU A 229 4.39 14.06 -4.70
CA GLU A 229 3.98 13.42 -3.45
C GLU A 229 5.17 12.77 -2.73
N ALA A 230 6.06 12.09 -3.45
CA ALA A 230 7.25 11.47 -2.86
C ALA A 230 8.20 12.52 -2.24
N LEU A 231 8.40 13.65 -2.91
CA LEU A 231 9.20 14.77 -2.37
C LEU A 231 8.54 15.40 -1.15
N ALA A 232 7.21 15.60 -1.17
CA ALA A 232 6.48 16.12 -0.01
C ALA A 232 6.60 15.16 1.20
N ASN A 233 6.49 13.85 0.99
CA ASN A 233 6.67 12.86 2.05
C ASN A 233 8.10 12.83 2.59
N PHE A 234 9.10 12.98 1.71
CA PHE A 234 10.51 13.06 2.11
C PHE A 234 10.79 14.26 3.04
N TRP A 235 10.18 15.42 2.78
CA TRP A 235 10.30 16.60 3.65
C TRP A 235 9.60 16.46 5.01
N GLY A 236 8.72 15.46 5.14
CA GLY A 236 7.99 15.15 6.36
C GLY A 236 6.67 15.92 6.48
N GLN A 237 5.66 15.22 7.02
CA GLN A 237 4.31 15.74 7.20
C GLN A 237 4.23 16.99 8.10
N ASP A 238 5.14 17.14 9.07
CA ASP A 238 5.07 18.21 10.08
C ASP A 238 5.16 19.62 9.48
N ARG A 239 5.77 19.76 8.30
CA ARG A 239 5.86 21.04 7.58
C ARG A 239 4.55 21.47 6.93
N PHE A 240 3.64 20.52 6.70
CA PHE A 240 2.40 20.73 5.96
C PHE A 240 1.14 20.48 6.81
N LYS A 241 1.30 19.78 7.93
CA LYS A 241 0.23 19.34 8.83
C LYS A 241 -0.49 20.51 9.50
N HIS A 242 -1.82 20.41 9.60
CA HIS A 242 -2.62 21.40 10.31
C HIS A 242 -2.28 21.39 11.82
N PRO A 243 -2.16 22.54 12.52
CA PRO A 243 -1.76 22.58 13.93
C PRO A 243 -2.64 21.77 14.89
N GLN A 244 -3.92 21.58 14.56
CA GLN A 244 -4.87 20.79 15.36
C GLN A 244 -4.85 19.28 15.02
N CYS A 245 -4.10 18.85 14.00
CA CYS A 245 -4.08 17.47 13.58
C CYS A 245 -3.30 16.62 14.60
N VAL A 246 -3.88 15.51 15.04
CA VAL A 246 -3.26 14.59 16.01
C VAL A 246 -2.78 13.30 15.34
N THR A 247 -3.32 12.95 14.19
CA THR A 247 -2.95 11.73 13.45
C THR A 247 -1.82 11.96 12.45
N ASN A 248 -1.36 10.88 11.81
CA ASN A 248 -0.59 10.97 10.57
C ASN A 248 -1.44 11.59 9.46
N CYS A 249 -0.76 12.18 8.48
CA CYS A 249 -1.35 12.87 7.35
C CYS A 249 -1.05 12.14 6.05
N ILE A 250 -2.05 12.07 5.17
CA ILE A 250 -1.85 11.70 3.77
C ILE A 250 -1.55 12.98 3.01
N LEU A 251 -0.35 13.08 2.45
CA LEU A 251 0.08 14.23 1.66
C LEU A 251 -0.37 14.06 0.21
N LYS A 252 -1.09 15.06 -0.31
CA LYS A 252 -1.53 15.14 -1.70
C LYS A 252 -1.07 16.46 -2.32
N THR A 253 -0.68 16.41 -3.58
CA THR A 253 -0.08 17.56 -4.25
C THR A 253 -0.92 18.07 -5.41
N GLU A 254 -1.03 19.39 -5.52
CA GLU A 254 -1.64 20.08 -6.64
C GLU A 254 -0.67 21.11 -7.21
N GLN A 255 -0.49 21.11 -8.53
CA GLN A 255 0.38 22.07 -9.22
C GLN A 255 -0.41 23.36 -9.49
N GLN A 256 0.04 24.49 -8.91
CA GLN A 256 -0.66 25.76 -9.06
C GLN A 256 -0.16 26.61 -10.22
N ARG A 257 1.16 26.72 -10.38
CA ARG A 257 1.78 27.60 -11.37
C ARG A 257 3.08 27.01 -11.87
N GLN A 258 3.27 27.08 -13.18
CA GLN A 258 4.48 26.66 -13.87
C GLN A 258 5.05 27.85 -14.64
N GLU A 259 6.34 28.12 -14.43
CA GLU A 259 7.13 29.07 -15.22
C GLU A 259 8.41 28.38 -15.68
N GLY A 260 8.43 27.92 -16.93
CA GLY A 260 9.55 27.15 -17.47
C GLY A 260 9.76 25.83 -16.71
N ASP A 261 10.98 25.64 -16.21
CA ASP A 261 11.40 24.48 -15.41
C ASP A 261 11.08 24.63 -13.92
N GLU A 262 10.54 25.77 -13.48
CA GLU A 262 10.17 26.02 -12.08
C GLU A 262 8.66 25.86 -11.88
N SER A 263 8.31 25.12 -10.83
CA SER A 263 6.92 24.86 -10.44
C SER A 263 6.71 25.08 -8.95
N VAL A 264 5.60 25.75 -8.62
CA VAL A 264 5.12 25.87 -7.23
C VAL A 264 4.01 24.86 -7.01
N ILE A 265 4.23 23.99 -6.04
CA ILE A 265 3.34 22.87 -5.74
C ILE A 265 2.72 23.10 -4.37
N THR A 266 1.41 23.00 -4.32
CA THR A 266 0.65 23.03 -3.07
C THR A 266 0.54 21.64 -2.52
N VAL A 267 0.85 21.48 -1.23
CA VAL A 267 0.78 20.22 -0.51
C VAL A 267 -0.39 20.30 0.47
N HIS A 268 -1.35 19.41 0.31
CA HIS A 268 -2.48 19.22 1.20
C HIS A 268 -2.19 18.04 2.13
N ALA A 269 -2.13 18.31 3.42
CA ALA A 269 -1.93 17.30 4.45
C ALA A 269 -3.27 16.92 5.09
N HIS A 270 -3.84 15.80 4.67
CA HIS A 270 -5.12 15.31 5.19
C HIS A 270 -4.92 14.44 6.43
N GLY A 271 -5.43 14.89 7.57
CA GLY A 271 -5.42 14.10 8.81
C GLY A 271 -6.66 14.36 9.65
N PHE A 272 -6.61 14.01 10.93
CA PHE A 272 -7.74 14.17 11.84
C PHE A 272 -7.33 14.90 13.11
N ARG A 273 -8.23 15.75 13.61
CA ARG A 273 -8.17 16.28 14.99
C ARG A 273 -9.05 15.42 15.90
N SER A 274 -8.69 15.31 17.17
CA SER A 274 -9.49 14.58 18.17
C SER A 274 -10.35 15.53 18.99
N GLU A 275 -11.64 15.23 19.13
CA GLU A 275 -12.55 15.89 20.07
C GLU A 275 -12.98 14.90 21.15
N GLN A 276 -12.85 15.29 22.42
CA GLN A 276 -13.27 14.45 23.53
C GLN A 276 -14.80 14.42 23.63
N ARG A 277 -15.38 13.22 23.63
CA ARG A 277 -16.80 12.96 23.81
C ARG A 277 -17.03 12.11 25.06
N ILE A 278 -18.22 12.26 25.65
CA ILE A 278 -18.67 11.46 26.79
C ILE A 278 -19.99 10.80 26.41
N SER A 279 -20.03 9.48 26.43
CA SER A 279 -21.25 8.71 26.23
C SER A 279 -21.65 8.04 27.53
N TYR A 280 -22.94 8.07 27.83
CA TYR A 280 -23.51 7.43 29.01
C TYR A 280 -24.10 6.09 28.61
N ILE A 281 -23.56 5.00 29.17
CA ILE A 281 -24.00 3.63 28.90
C ILE A 281 -24.77 3.11 30.11
N SER A 282 -26.00 2.68 29.85
CA SER A 282 -26.88 2.12 30.88
C SER A 282 -26.40 0.73 31.30
N LYS A 283 -26.10 0.56 32.59
CA LYS A 283 -25.71 -0.72 33.21
C LYS A 283 -26.59 -0.98 34.43
N PHE A 284 -27.02 -2.23 34.59
CA PHE A 284 -27.79 -2.63 35.77
C PHE A 284 -26.86 -2.80 36.97
N GLY A 285 -27.18 -2.15 38.08
CA GLY A 285 -26.46 -2.22 39.34
C GLY A 285 -27.00 -3.31 40.25
N GLY A 286 -26.15 -3.79 41.16
CA GLY A 286 -26.52 -4.73 42.23
C GLY A 286 -27.50 -4.14 43.25
N ASP A 287 -27.74 -2.83 43.19
CA ASP A 287 -28.80 -2.11 43.91
C ASP A 287 -30.19 -2.22 43.25
N GLY A 288 -30.30 -2.95 42.13
CA GLY A 288 -31.55 -3.17 41.41
C GLY A 288 -31.97 -2.02 40.48
N ARG A 289 -31.11 -1.02 40.26
CA ARG A 289 -31.41 0.15 39.42
C ARG A 289 -30.52 0.20 38.18
N MET A 290 -30.99 0.89 37.14
CA MET A 290 -30.16 1.22 35.98
C MET A 290 -29.31 2.45 36.28
N HIS A 291 -28.01 2.34 36.00
CA HIS A 291 -27.04 3.41 36.19
C HIS A 291 -26.40 3.80 34.86
N GLN A 292 -26.29 5.10 34.64
CA GLN A 292 -25.53 5.65 33.52
C GLN A 292 -24.04 5.70 33.88
N VAL A 293 -23.24 4.88 33.21
CA VAL A 293 -21.78 4.86 33.35
C VAL A 293 -21.18 5.77 32.28
N PRO A 294 -20.45 6.85 32.66
CA PRO A 294 -19.78 7.71 31.68
C PRO A 294 -18.58 6.99 31.06
N VAL A 295 -18.50 7.02 29.74
CA VAL A 295 -17.38 6.49 28.96
C VAL A 295 -16.85 7.61 28.08
N ILE A 296 -15.63 8.06 28.37
CA ILE A 296 -14.89 9.03 27.56
C ILE A 296 -14.35 8.30 26.32
N TRP A 297 -14.51 8.91 25.15
CA TRP A 297 -13.91 8.48 23.90
C TRP A 297 -13.56 9.70 23.05
N TYR A 298 -12.75 9.49 22.00
CA TYR A 298 -12.30 10.57 21.12
C TYR A 298 -12.93 10.41 19.74
N GLU A 299 -13.63 11.45 19.28
CA GLU A 299 -14.13 11.56 17.91
C GLU A 299 -13.06 12.18 17.02
N TYR A 300 -12.81 11.56 15.87
CA TYR A 300 -11.82 12.03 14.90
C TYR A 300 -12.53 12.78 13.76
N LEU A 301 -12.25 14.08 13.66
CA LEU A 301 -12.82 14.95 12.62
C LEU A 301 -11.74 15.32 11.59
N PRO A 302 -12.05 15.25 10.28
CA PRO A 302 -11.07 15.51 9.24
C PRO A 302 -10.61 16.98 9.27
N VAL A 303 -9.30 17.17 9.11
CA VAL A 303 -8.65 18.47 8.98
C VAL A 303 -7.65 18.41 7.85
N THR A 304 -7.50 19.53 7.13
CA THR A 304 -6.54 19.64 6.03
C THR A 304 -5.57 20.76 6.36
N GLY A 305 -4.28 20.42 6.43
CA GLY A 305 -3.20 21.39 6.42
C GLY A 305 -2.82 21.75 4.99
N CYS A 306 -2.29 22.95 4.79
CA CYS A 306 -1.81 23.40 3.49
C CYS A 306 -0.41 24.00 3.65
N GLY A 307 0.48 23.63 2.75
CA GLY A 307 1.75 24.31 2.56
C GLY A 307 2.16 24.31 1.09
N SER A 308 3.35 24.81 0.81
CA SER A 308 3.87 24.87 -0.55
C SER A 308 5.32 24.43 -0.59
N MET A 309 5.71 23.85 -1.72
CA MET A 309 7.09 23.53 -2.05
C MET A 309 7.41 24.05 -3.45
N ARG A 310 8.66 24.46 -3.64
CA ARG A 310 9.19 24.87 -4.94
C ARG A 310 10.03 23.75 -5.51
N ILE A 311 9.84 23.46 -6.79
CA ILE A 311 10.59 22.44 -7.51
C ILE A 311 11.14 23.05 -8.78
N ARG A 312 12.35 22.64 -9.14
CA ARG A 312 12.96 22.96 -10.42
C ARG A 312 13.43 21.69 -11.11
N GLU A 313 13.05 21.54 -12.37
CA GLU A 313 13.40 20.40 -13.22
C GLU A 313 14.76 20.65 -13.87
N ASP A 314 15.72 19.73 -13.71
CA ASP A 314 17.04 19.78 -14.35
C ASP A 314 16.97 19.10 -15.72
N ASN A 315 16.52 19.83 -16.72
CA ASN A 315 16.37 19.37 -18.11
C ASN A 315 17.67 19.49 -18.94
N ALA A 316 18.81 19.82 -18.32
CA ALA A 316 20.08 19.88 -19.03
C ALA A 316 20.46 18.50 -19.58
N GLN A 317 20.90 18.43 -20.84
CA GLN A 317 21.35 17.17 -21.42
C GLN A 317 22.66 16.72 -20.76
N ASP A 318 22.57 15.66 -19.95
CA ASP A 318 23.73 14.90 -19.45
C ASP A 318 24.49 14.35 -20.67
N SER A 319 25.74 14.78 -20.92
CA SER A 319 26.60 14.07 -21.87
C SER A 319 27.04 12.74 -21.24
N ASP A 320 27.16 11.67 -22.04
CA ASP A 320 27.52 10.34 -21.52
C ASP A 320 28.92 10.28 -20.88
N GLN A 321 29.72 11.35 -21.02
CA GLN A 321 31.11 11.45 -20.56
C GLN A 321 31.33 12.38 -19.36
N VAL A 322 30.27 12.81 -18.65
CA VAL A 322 30.45 13.67 -17.45
C VAL A 322 31.03 12.87 -16.28
N THR A 323 32.16 13.32 -15.75
CA THR A 323 32.79 12.76 -14.54
C THR A 323 31.97 13.04 -13.27
N GLN A 324 32.12 12.23 -12.22
CA GLN A 324 31.41 12.42 -10.95
C GLN A 324 31.66 13.80 -10.33
N GLN A 325 32.89 14.32 -10.42
CA GLN A 325 33.24 15.66 -9.92
C GLN A 325 32.51 16.77 -10.67
N GLN A 326 32.42 16.68 -12.00
CA GLN A 326 31.67 17.64 -12.81
C GLN A 326 30.18 17.61 -12.48
N ARG A 327 29.60 16.43 -12.22
CA ARG A 327 28.21 16.31 -11.77
C ARG A 327 27.97 16.98 -10.43
N MET A 328 28.86 16.77 -9.45
CA MET A 328 28.71 17.40 -8.14
C MET A 328 28.82 18.94 -8.22
N ARG A 329 29.69 19.46 -9.08
CA ARG A 329 29.77 20.91 -9.34
C ARG A 329 28.49 21.45 -9.97
N HIS A 330 27.99 20.80 -11.02
CA HIS A 330 26.72 21.16 -11.66
C HIS A 330 25.56 21.19 -10.66
N ILE A 331 25.46 20.18 -9.78
CA ILE A 331 24.45 20.14 -8.72
C ILE A 331 24.60 21.32 -7.76
N SER A 332 25.82 21.61 -7.29
CA SER A 332 26.08 22.75 -6.41
C SER A 332 25.69 24.07 -7.08
N ASP A 333 26.14 24.29 -8.32
CA ASP A 333 25.88 25.50 -9.09
C ASP A 333 24.36 25.71 -9.30
N LEU A 334 23.63 24.63 -9.58
CA LEU A 334 22.16 24.67 -9.72
C LEU A 334 21.46 25.02 -8.40
N LEU A 335 21.85 24.39 -7.30
CA LEU A 335 21.27 24.66 -5.98
C LEU A 335 21.53 26.12 -5.56
N ASP A 336 22.74 26.61 -5.78
CA ASP A 336 23.14 27.98 -5.46
C ASP A 336 22.37 28.99 -6.33
N THR A 337 22.26 28.73 -7.64
CA THR A 337 21.58 29.62 -8.60
C THR A 337 20.07 29.67 -8.39
N ALA A 338 19.46 28.53 -8.09
CA ALA A 338 18.01 28.41 -7.88
C ALA A 338 17.58 28.69 -6.43
N HIS A 339 18.54 28.90 -5.52
CA HIS A 339 18.31 29.03 -4.07
C HIS A 339 17.48 27.86 -3.51
N LEU A 340 17.89 26.64 -3.84
CA LEU A 340 17.25 25.40 -3.41
C LEU A 340 18.14 24.62 -2.44
N ASP A 341 17.51 23.87 -1.53
CA ASP A 341 18.23 23.18 -0.45
C ASP A 341 18.68 21.75 -0.82
N ILE A 342 17.96 21.08 -1.72
CA ILE A 342 18.13 19.63 -1.98
C ILE A 342 18.01 19.34 -3.47
N TYR A 343 18.97 18.55 -3.98
CA TYR A 343 18.93 17.96 -5.31
C TYR A 343 18.64 16.46 -5.20
N ARG A 344 17.64 15.97 -5.94
CA ARG A 344 17.32 14.54 -5.99
C ARG A 344 17.25 14.09 -7.44
N ARG A 345 18.14 13.18 -7.81
CA ARG A 345 18.05 12.46 -9.09
C ARG A 345 17.06 11.31 -8.92
N HIS A 346 15.89 11.42 -9.53
CA HIS A 346 14.97 10.29 -9.59
C HIS A 346 15.52 9.24 -10.57
N ILE A 347 15.42 7.96 -10.20
CA ILE A 347 15.91 6.82 -11.00
C ILE A 347 15.05 6.61 -12.26
N ALA A 348 13.87 7.24 -12.36
CA ALA A 348 13.03 7.21 -13.55
C ALA A 348 13.41 8.28 -14.58
N SER A 349 14.69 8.34 -14.98
CA SER A 349 15.12 9.17 -16.11
C SER A 349 16.49 8.72 -16.60
N LYS A 350 16.59 7.45 -17.00
CA LYS A 350 17.52 7.06 -18.05
C LYS A 350 16.78 6.17 -19.04
N VAL A 351 16.31 6.80 -20.11
CA VAL A 351 16.50 6.27 -21.46
C VAL A 351 16.99 7.42 -22.32
#